data_AF-A0A060BK65-F1
#
_entry.id   AF-A0A060BK65-F1
#
_cell.length_a   1.000
_cell.length_b   1.000
_cell.length_c   1.000
_cell.angle_alpha   90.00
_cell.angle_beta   90.00
_cell.angle_gamma   90.00
#
_symmetry.space_group_name_H-M   'P 1'
#
loop_
_entity.id
_entity.type
_entity.pdbx_description
1 polymer ?
#
loop_
_entity_poly.entity_id
_entity_poly.type
_entity_poly.pdbx_seq_one_letter_code
_entity_poly.pdbx_strand_id
1 'polypeptide(L)' 'MRFVGKVDDAQLRWLYAQASLLVATSYEDYGLTPLEAAAFGVPAVTLGTGATWTRSWTA' A
#
# COMPACT_ATOMS: atom_id res chain seq x y z
N MET A 1 -0.10 -5.91 17.84
CA MET A 1 0.77 -5.26 16.83
C MET A 1 1.98 -6.16 16.62
N ARG A 2 2.29 -6.53 15.37
CA ARG A 2 3.43 -7.41 15.03
C ARG A 2 4.29 -6.73 13.99
N PHE A 3 5.58 -6.63 14.25
CA PHE A 3 6.57 -6.19 13.26
C PHE A 3 7.14 -7.42 12.56
N VAL A 4 7.01 -7.48 11.23
CA VAL A 4 7.50 -8.60 10.42
C VAL A 4 8.94 -8.41 9.93
N GLY A 5 9.51 -7.21 10.08
CA GLY A 5 10.86 -6.90 9.63
C GLY A 5 10.97 -6.96 8.11
N LYS A 6 12.11 -7.44 7.61
CA LYS A 6 12.33 -7.66 6.17
C LYS A 6 11.68 -8.97 5.75
N VAL A 7 10.81 -8.91 4.75
CA VAL A 7 10.10 -10.06 4.19
C VAL A 7 10.53 -10.29 2.75
N ASP A 8 10.43 -11.53 2.28
CA ASP A 8 10.64 -11.86 0.87
C ASP A 8 9.40 -11.51 0.01
N ASP A 9 9.55 -11.58 -1.32
CA ASP A 9 8.47 -11.23 -2.26
C ASP A 9 7.22 -12.10 -2.10
N ALA A 10 7.38 -13.39 -1.73
CA ALA A 10 6.24 -14.29 -1.57
C ALA A 10 5.44 -13.93 -0.31
N GLN A 11 6.14 -13.63 0.78
CA GLN A 11 5.56 -13.13 2.03
C GLN A 11 4.89 -11.77 1.81
N LEU A 12 5.52 -10.88 1.05
CA LEU A 12 4.96 -9.56 0.72
C LEU A 12 3.64 -9.69 -0.04
N ARG A 13 3.58 -10.55 -1.07
CA ARG A 13 2.33 -10.82 -1.81
C ARG A 13 1.24 -11.40 -0.91
N TRP A 14 1.60 -12.33 -0.02
CA TRP A 14 0.64 -12.89 0.94
C TRP A 14 0.09 -11.80 1.89
N LEU A 15 0.96 -10.92 2.38
CA LEU A 15 0.56 -9.80 3.24
C LEU A 15 -0.39 -8.85 2.52
N TYR A 16 -0.11 -8.48 1.27
CA TYR A 16 -1.02 -7.68 0.46
C TYR A 16 -2.37 -8.39 0.28
N ALA A 17 -2.37 -9.65 -0.13
CA ALA A 17 -3.61 -10.42 -0.34
C ALA A 17 -4.47 -10.61 0.93
N GLN A 18 -3.90 -10.42 2.12
CA GLN A 18 -4.61 -10.52 3.40
C GLN A 18 -4.83 -9.16 4.07
N ALA A 19 -4.31 -8.07 3.52
CA ALA A 19 -4.44 -6.75 4.08
C ALA A 19 -5.80 -6.14 3.70
N SER A 20 -6.53 -5.63 4.70
CA SER A 20 -7.75 -4.84 4.46
C SER A 20 -7.46 -3.36 4.19
N LEU A 21 -6.24 -2.89 4.50
CA LEU A 21 -5.82 -1.50 4.36
C LEU A 21 -4.29 -1.39 4.39
N LEU A 22 -3.72 -0.60 3.48
CA LEU A 22 -2.33 -0.15 3.54
C LEU A 22 -2.27 1.31 4.01
N VAL A 23 -1.34 1.63 4.90
CA VAL A 23 -1.07 3.01 5.31
C VAL A 23 0.33 3.38 4.86
N ALA A 24 0.44 4.26 3.87
CA ALA A 24 1.72 4.78 3.39
C ALA A 24 1.97 6.15 4.03
N THR A 25 2.83 6.17 5.06
CA THR A 25 3.29 7.40 5.73
C THR A 25 4.60 7.94 5.17
N SER A 26 5.22 7.24 4.21
CA SER A 26 6.43 7.71 3.52
C SER A 26 6.08 8.66 2.37
N TYR A 27 6.91 9.69 2.20
CA TYR A 27 6.83 10.60 1.06
C TYR A 27 7.60 9.95 -0.10
N GLU A 28 6.91 9.09 -0.86
CA GLU A 28 7.46 8.46 -2.06
C GLU A 28 7.05 9.28 -3.30
N ASP A 29 8.00 9.83 -4.04
CA ASP A 29 7.74 10.68 -5.22
C ASP A 29 6.83 10.01 -6.27
N TYR A 30 6.97 8.69 -6.46
CA TYR A 30 6.25 7.94 -7.49
C TYR A 30 5.01 7.18 -6.99
N GLY A 31 4.84 7.03 -5.68
CA GLY A 31 3.69 6.29 -5.12
C GLY A 31 3.60 4.81 -5.54
N LEU A 32 4.74 4.13 -5.74
CA LEU A 32 4.77 2.72 -6.17
C LEU A 32 4.12 1.78 -5.14
N THR A 33 4.35 2.00 -3.84
CA THR A 33 3.76 1.16 -2.78
C THR A 33 2.22 1.21 -2.75
N PRO A 34 1.57 2.38 -2.82
CA PRO A 34 0.13 2.46 -3.05
C PRO A 34 -0.36 1.79 -4.35
N LEU A 35 0.40 1.91 -5.45
CA LEU A 35 0.07 1.28 -6.73
C LEU A 35 0.10 -0.25 -6.64
N GLU A 36 1.11 -0.81 -5.98
CA GLU A 36 1.20 -2.24 -5.71
C GLU A 36 0.01 -2.70 -4.85
N ALA A 37 -0.31 -1.97 -3.77
CA ALA A 37 -1.48 -2.27 -2.94
C ALA A 37 -2.79 -2.28 -3.74
N ALA A 38 -3.00 -1.29 -4.60
CA ALA A 38 -4.17 -1.21 -5.48
C ALA A 38 -4.25 -2.38 -6.47
N ALA A 39 -3.11 -2.84 -7.00
CA ALA A 39 -3.05 -4.03 -7.87
C ALA A 39 -3.51 -5.32 -7.16
N PHE A 40 -3.36 -5.37 -5.83
CA PHE A 40 -3.87 -6.47 -5.00
C PHE A 40 -5.28 -6.22 -4.43
N GLY A 41 -5.96 -5.13 -4.86
CA GLY A 41 -7.29 -4.78 -4.35
C GLY A 41 -7.28 -4.25 -2.92
N VAL A 42 -6.12 -3.85 -2.40
CA VAL A 42 -5.96 -3.32 -1.06
C VAL A 42 -6.13 -1.80 -1.10
N PRO A 43 -7.13 -1.22 -0.41
CA PRO A 43 -7.25 0.22 -0.32
C PRO A 43 -6.05 0.79 0.44
N ALA A 44 -5.53 1.93 -0.03
CA ALA A 44 -4.36 2.59 0.56
C ALA A 44 -4.73 3.99 1.07
N VAL A 45 -4.34 4.29 2.32
CA VAL A 45 -4.37 5.64 2.89
C VAL A 45 -2.98 6.23 2.76
N THR A 46 -2.87 7.35 2.06
CA THR A 46 -1.59 8.05 1.86
C THR A 46 -1.67 9.47 2.37
N LEU A 47 -0.52 10.05 2.66
CA LEU A 47 -0.40 11.50 2.80
C LEU A 47 -0.76 12.11 1.43
N GLY A 48 -1.62 13.13 1.40
CA GLY A 48 -2.25 13.69 0.20
C GLY A 48 -1.31 14.48 -0.72
N THR A 49 -0.11 13.98 -0.95
CA THR A 49 1.02 14.63 -1.62
C THR A 49 1.74 13.59 -2.48
N GLY A 50 1.99 13.88 -3.76
CA GLY A 50 2.58 12.95 -4.74
C GLY A 50 1.57 12.38 -5.76
N ALA A 51 1.96 11.35 -6.52
CA ALA A 51 1.13 10.72 -7.58
C ALA A 51 -0.19 10.09 -7.07
N THR A 52 -0.33 9.92 -5.75
CA THR A 52 -1.53 9.32 -5.11
C THR A 52 -2.73 10.25 -5.00
N TRP A 53 -2.69 11.44 -5.62
CA TRP A 53 -3.82 12.38 -5.60
C TRP A 53 -5.01 11.95 -6.50
N THR A 54 -4.92 10.85 -7.22
CA THR A 54 -5.97 10.41 -8.14
C THR A 54 -6.94 9.42 -7.46
N ARG A 55 -8.02 9.99 -6.89
CA ARG A 55 -9.26 9.31 -6.44
C ARG A 55 -9.08 8.25 -5.36
N SER A 56 -9.62 8.56 -4.18
CA SER A 56 -10.12 7.58 -3.23
C SER A 56 -11.10 6.62 -3.94
N TRP A 57 -10.65 5.43 -4.30
CA TRP A 57 -11.53 4.35 -4.76
C TRP A 57 -12.01 3.57 -3.54
N THR A 58 -13.05 4.10 -2.90
CA THR A 58 -14.03 3.25 -2.20
C THR A 58 -15.05 2.80 -3.24
N ALA A 59 -14.95 1.54 -3.64
CA ALA A 59 -16.03 0.75 -4.21
C ALA A 59 -16.12 -0.54 -3.37
#